data_AF-A0A7S0JWC1-F1
#
_entry.id   AF-A0A7S0JWC1-F1
#
_cell.length_a   1.000
_cell.length_b   1.000
_cell.length_c   1.000
_cell.angle_alpha   90.00
_cell.angle_beta   90.00
_cell.angle_gamma   90.00
#
_symmetry.space_group_name_H-M   'P 1'
#
loop_
_entity.id
_entity.type
_entity.pdbx_description
1 polymer ?
#
loop_
_entity_poly.entity_id
_entity_poly.type
_entity_poly.pdbx_seq_one_letter_code
_entity_poly.pdbx_strand_id
1 'polypeptide(L)'
;PSVYGVPGGDESALDLDPRLLQHRLNLAHSAAVLLDRHGLVSYDRATGALQTTALGRVAAHFYVTHPSIAIYNEHMRPAMTEIGIFRLFALSHEFRNVVVRDEEREELIRLREAVPV
;
A
#
# COMPACT_ATOMS: atom_id res chain seq x y z
N PRO A 1 24.45 9.73 -6.60
CA PRO A 1 23.39 10.02 -5.60
C PRO A 1 22.25 10.89 -6.15
N SER A 2 22.55 11.85 -7.02
CA SER A 2 21.57 12.76 -7.65
C SER A 2 20.38 12.07 -8.33
N VAL A 3 20.61 10.93 -9.01
CA VAL A 3 19.55 10.13 -9.66
C VAL A 3 18.50 9.60 -8.68
N TYR A 4 18.87 9.40 -7.41
CA TYR A 4 17.99 8.85 -6.37
C TYR A 4 17.31 9.93 -5.51
N GLY A 5 17.41 11.22 -5.92
CA GLY A 5 16.77 12.31 -5.19
C GLY A 5 17.35 12.54 -3.79
N VAL A 6 18.59 12.12 -3.52
CA VAL A 6 19.27 12.44 -2.27
C VAL A 6 19.45 13.97 -2.20
N PRO A 7 18.88 14.67 -1.19
CA PRO A 7 19.02 16.11 -1.05
C PRO A 7 20.50 16.45 -0.90
N GLY A 8 21.04 17.30 -1.79
CA GLY A 8 22.48 17.63 -1.81
C GLY A 8 23.29 16.77 -2.78
N GLY A 9 22.96 16.80 -4.07
CA GLY A 9 23.85 16.31 -5.13
C GLY A 9 25.15 17.12 -5.28
N ASP A 10 25.30 18.21 -4.50
CA ASP A 10 26.54 18.95 -4.35
C ASP A 10 27.39 18.28 -3.28
N GLU A 11 28.69 18.15 -3.51
CA GLU A 11 29.69 17.40 -2.71
C GLU A 11 29.56 17.59 -1.18
N SER A 12 29.05 18.74 -0.74
CA SER A 12 28.85 19.10 0.67
C SER A 12 27.93 18.17 1.48
N ALA A 13 26.88 17.58 0.90
CA ALA A 13 25.98 16.70 1.66
C ALA A 13 26.54 15.28 1.83
N LEU A 14 27.34 14.83 0.86
CA LEU A 14 28.11 13.57 0.97
C LEU A 14 29.27 13.72 1.95
N ASP A 15 29.83 14.92 2.09
CA ASP A 15 30.83 15.20 3.13
C ASP A 15 30.21 15.20 4.54
N LEU A 16 28.96 15.67 4.68
CA LEU A 16 28.23 15.73 5.96
C LEU A 16 27.61 14.38 6.38
N ASP A 17 27.07 13.60 5.44
CA ASP A 17 26.55 12.25 5.70
C ASP A 17 27.10 11.22 4.68
N PRO A 18 28.40 10.85 4.80
CA PRO A 18 29.05 9.96 3.83
C PRO A 18 28.42 8.57 3.72
N ARG A 19 27.73 8.14 4.78
CA ARG A 19 27.06 6.83 4.87
C ARG A 19 25.55 6.93 4.66
N LEU A 20 25.02 8.11 4.34
CA LEU A 20 23.59 8.37 4.17
C LEU A 20 22.75 7.82 5.33
N LEU A 21 23.29 7.87 6.56
CA LEU A 21 22.59 7.35 7.74
C LEU A 21 21.32 8.16 7.98
N GLN A 22 21.42 9.49 7.97
CA GLN A 22 20.27 10.36 8.21
C GLN A 22 19.24 10.20 7.08
N HIS A 23 19.70 10.10 5.84
CA HIS A 23 18.81 9.89 4.70
C HIS A 23 18.04 8.55 4.81
N ARG A 24 18.73 7.45 5.17
CA ARG A 24 18.08 6.14 5.39
C ARG A 24 17.09 6.18 6.55
N LEU A 25 17.43 6.87 7.64
CA LEU A 25 16.50 7.06 8.76
C LEU A 25 15.25 7.83 8.33
N ASN A 26 15.39 8.87 7.53
CA ASN A 26 14.24 9.63 7.01
C ASN A 26 13.34 8.78 6.10
N LEU A 27 13.93 7.94 5.23
CA LEU A 27 13.18 7.01 4.39
C LEU A 27 12.44 5.96 5.24
N ALA A 28 13.13 5.34 6.19
CA ALA A 28 12.54 4.37 7.11
C ALA A 28 11.42 4.98 7.96
N HIS A 29 11.62 6.21 8.46
CA HIS A 29 10.61 6.96 9.21
C HIS A 29 9.36 7.22 8.37
N SER A 30 9.54 7.69 7.13
CA SER A 30 8.43 7.96 6.22
C SER A 30 7.62 6.69 5.92
N ALA A 31 8.32 5.56 5.69
CA ALA A 31 7.67 4.26 5.49
C ALA A 31 6.96 3.77 6.77
N ALA A 32 7.58 3.90 7.94
CA ALA A 32 6.99 3.52 9.22
C ALA A 32 5.70 4.29 9.51
N VAL A 33 5.70 5.61 9.29
CA VAL A 33 4.51 6.47 9.45
C VAL A 33 3.39 6.04 8.50
N LEU A 34 3.72 5.66 7.26
CA LEU A 34 2.74 5.19 6.29
C LEU A 34 2.12 3.84 6.71
N LEU A 35 2.95 2.90 7.15
CA LEU A 35 2.50 1.59 7.62
C LEU A 35 1.66 1.68 8.89
N ASP A 36 2.03 2.59 9.81
CA ASP A 36 1.29 2.89 11.02
C ASP A 36 -0.08 3.50 10.73
N ARG A 37 -0.15 4.45 9.80
CA ARG A 37 -1.43 5.03 9.32
C ARG A 37 -2.38 3.98 8.76
N HIS A 38 -1.87 2.95 8.09
CA HIS A 38 -2.68 1.86 7.55
C HIS A 38 -2.93 0.71 8.54
N GLY A 39 -2.41 0.80 9.77
CA GLY A 39 -2.62 -0.20 10.82
C GLY A 39 -1.82 -1.50 10.62
N LEU A 40 -0.80 -1.52 9.77
CA LEU A 40 0.06 -2.69 9.55
C LEU A 40 1.14 -2.84 10.64
N VAL A 41 1.58 -1.73 11.21
CA VAL A 41 2.60 -1.67 12.26
C VAL A 41 2.12 -0.66 13.30
N SER A 42 2.51 -0.80 14.56
CA SER A 42 2.42 0.28 15.55
C SER A 42 3.80 0.92 15.67
N TYR A 43 3.88 2.21 15.35
CA TYR A 43 5.13 2.96 15.33
C TYR A 43 5.19 4.01 16.45
N ASP A 44 6.10 3.81 17.40
CA ASP A 44 6.41 4.83 18.41
C ASP A 44 7.47 5.80 17.86
N ARG A 45 7.06 7.04 17.60
CA ARG A 45 7.93 8.10 17.04
C ARG A 45 8.98 8.60 18.03
N ALA A 46 8.75 8.48 19.33
CA ALA A 46 9.68 8.95 20.35
C ALA A 46 10.86 7.99 20.52
N THR A 47 10.59 6.69 20.51
CA THR A 47 11.61 5.65 20.70
C THR A 47 12.11 5.03 19.39
N GLY A 48 11.35 5.17 18.30
CA GLY A 48 11.61 4.49 17.03
C GLY A 48 11.16 3.03 17.00
N ALA A 49 10.48 2.54 18.04
CA ALA A 49 10.07 1.15 18.14
C ALA A 49 8.94 0.82 17.14
N LEU A 50 9.03 -0.36 16.52
CA LEU A 50 8.05 -0.90 15.58
C LEU A 50 7.48 -2.21 16.14
N GLN A 51 6.16 -2.31 16.23
CA GLN A 51 5.47 -3.53 16.63
C GLN A 51 4.55 -4.03 15.52
N THR A 52 4.64 -5.31 15.18
CA THR A 52 3.81 -5.90 14.11
C THR A 52 2.36 -6.05 14.55
N THR A 53 1.40 -5.73 13.68
CA THR A 53 -0.02 -6.02 13.89
C THR A 53 -0.42 -7.34 13.22
N ALA A 54 -1.62 -7.85 13.53
CA ALA A 54 -2.16 -9.01 12.82
C ALA A 54 -2.40 -8.71 11.33
N LEU A 55 -2.90 -7.51 11.01
CA LEU A 55 -3.08 -7.05 9.63
C LEU A 55 -1.74 -6.98 8.88
N GLY A 56 -0.68 -6.47 9.52
CA GLY A 56 0.65 -6.44 8.93
C GLY A 56 1.21 -7.83 8.63
N ARG A 57 0.96 -8.82 9.50
CA ARG A 57 1.36 -10.22 9.25
C ARG A 57 0.62 -10.83 8.07
N VAL A 58 -0.69 -10.60 7.97
CA VAL A 58 -1.50 -11.06 6.82
C VAL A 58 -1.00 -10.39 5.52
N ALA A 59 -0.78 -9.08 5.54
CA ALA A 59 -0.25 -8.34 4.40
C ALA A 59 1.07 -8.93 3.88
N ALA A 60 2.02 -9.16 4.78
CA ALA A 60 3.33 -9.70 4.44
C ALA A 60 3.28 -11.16 3.97
N HIS A 61 2.41 -11.98 4.58
CA HIS A 61 2.31 -13.40 4.25
C HIS A 61 1.69 -13.63 2.86
N PHE A 62 0.72 -12.80 2.49
CA PHE A 62 -0.02 -12.93 1.22
C PHE A 62 0.43 -11.93 0.15
N TYR A 63 1.52 -11.19 0.37
CA TYR A 63 2.05 -10.20 -0.58
C TYR A 63 1.01 -9.14 -0.99
N VAL A 64 0.17 -8.70 -0.05
CA VAL A 64 -0.86 -7.68 -0.29
C VAL A 64 -0.32 -6.30 0.08
N THR A 65 -0.58 -5.31 -0.77
CA THR A 65 -0.08 -3.95 -0.54
C THR A 65 -0.79 -3.27 0.64
N HIS A 66 -0.08 -2.37 1.34
CA HIS A 66 -0.63 -1.66 2.50
C HIS A 66 -1.93 -0.87 2.22
N PRO A 67 -2.15 -0.25 1.02
CA PRO A 67 -3.42 0.42 0.75
C PRO A 67 -4.59 -0.57 0.64
N SER A 68 -4.39 -1.74 0.04
CA SER A 68 -5.44 -2.75 -0.09
C SER A 68 -5.89 -3.31 1.26
N ILE A 69 -4.94 -3.59 2.16
CA ILE A 69 -5.28 -4.00 3.53
C ILE A 69 -6.03 -2.90 4.28
N ALA A 70 -5.69 -1.62 4.05
CA ALA A 70 -6.44 -0.52 4.64
C ALA A 70 -7.88 -0.45 4.10
N ILE A 71 -8.07 -0.62 2.78
CA ILE A 71 -9.40 -0.69 2.15
C ILE A 71 -10.21 -1.85 2.75
N TYR A 72 -9.60 -3.02 2.89
CA TYR A 72 -10.24 -4.18 3.50
C TYR A 72 -10.63 -3.91 4.96
N ASN A 73 -9.73 -3.34 5.76
CA ASN A 73 -10.01 -3.06 7.16
C ASN A 73 -11.14 -2.02 7.35
N GLU A 74 -11.27 -1.07 6.42
CA GLU A 74 -12.34 -0.05 6.45
C GLU A 74 -13.71 -0.60 6.01
N HIS A 75 -13.73 -1.46 4.99
CA HIS A 75 -14.97 -1.86 4.32
C HIS A 75 -15.47 -3.27 4.70
N MET A 76 -14.59 -4.13 5.23
CA MET A 76 -14.95 -5.50 5.60
C MET A 76 -15.89 -5.51 6.80
N ARG A 77 -17.02 -6.22 6.67
CA ARG A 77 -18.01 -6.37 7.73
C ARG A 77 -18.33 -7.86 7.96
N PRO A 78 -18.66 -8.27 9.19
CA PRO A 78 -18.95 -9.68 9.49
C PRO A 78 -20.08 -10.29 8.66
N ALA A 79 -21.07 -9.50 8.23
CA ALA A 79 -22.25 -9.95 7.49
C ALA A 79 -22.23 -9.52 6.00
N MET A 80 -21.06 -9.50 5.37
CA MET A 80 -20.97 -9.21 3.93
C MET A 80 -21.52 -10.37 3.10
N THR A 81 -22.32 -10.03 2.09
CA THR A 81 -22.75 -10.97 1.05
C THR A 81 -21.62 -11.25 0.07
N GLU A 82 -21.73 -12.33 -0.71
CA GLU A 82 -20.75 -12.66 -1.76
C GLU A 82 -20.55 -11.51 -2.74
N ILE A 83 -21.63 -10.85 -3.18
CA ILE A 83 -21.59 -9.64 -4.01
C ILE A 83 -20.74 -8.54 -3.36
N GLY A 84 -20.89 -8.34 -2.05
CA GLY A 84 -20.09 -7.39 -1.29
C GLY A 84 -18.61 -7.76 -1.27
N ILE A 85 -18.29 -9.05 -1.15
CA ILE A 85 -16.91 -9.55 -1.14
C ILE A 85 -16.26 -9.34 -2.51
N PHE A 86 -16.94 -9.68 -3.61
CA PHE A 86 -16.44 -9.42 -4.97
C PHE A 86 -16.18 -7.93 -5.21
N ARG A 87 -17.09 -7.08 -4.74
CA ARG A 87 -16.90 -5.63 -4.83
C ARG A 87 -15.68 -5.16 -4.02
N LEU A 88 -15.51 -5.65 -2.80
CA LEU A 88 -14.36 -5.30 -1.96
C LEU A 88 -13.05 -5.77 -2.58
N PHE A 89 -13.03 -6.98 -3.13
CA PHE A 89 -11.88 -7.52 -3.85
C PHE A 89 -11.54 -6.66 -5.09
N ALA A 90 -12.54 -6.27 -5.88
CA ALA A 90 -12.33 -5.42 -7.06
C ALA A 90 -11.81 -4.00 -6.72
N LEU A 91 -12.02 -3.53 -5.48
CA LEU A 91 -11.49 -2.24 -5.01
C LEU A 91 -10.02 -2.28 -4.60
N SER A 92 -9.37 -3.44 -4.63
CA SER A 92 -7.97 -3.59 -4.23
C SER A 92 -7.04 -2.69 -5.03
N HIS A 93 -6.05 -2.11 -4.36
CA HIS A 93 -5.09 -1.18 -4.96
C HIS A 93 -4.19 -1.84 -6.02
N GLU A 94 -4.06 -3.16 -6.00
CA GLU A 94 -3.42 -3.95 -7.06
C GLU A 94 -4.10 -3.71 -8.43
N PHE A 95 -5.40 -3.42 -8.44
CA PHE A 95 -6.17 -3.16 -9.65
C PHE A 95 -6.26 -1.67 -10.02
N ARG A 96 -5.54 -0.77 -9.33
CA ARG A 96 -5.65 0.69 -9.55
C ARG A 96 -5.39 1.16 -10.99
N ASN A 97 -4.62 0.37 -11.75
CA ASN A 97 -4.25 0.67 -13.13
C ASN A 97 -5.12 -0.09 -14.14
N VAL A 98 -6.05 -0.93 -13.67
CA VAL A 98 -7.01 -1.62 -14.54
C VAL A 98 -8.11 -0.63 -14.89
N VAL A 99 -8.17 -0.27 -16.17
CA VAL A 99 -9.18 0.64 -16.73
C VAL A 99 -9.93 -0.07 -17.83
N VAL A 100 -11.24 0.18 -17.90
CA VAL A 100 -12.09 -0.33 -18.98
C VAL A 100 -11.89 0.55 -20.21
N ARG A 101 -11.48 -0.05 -21.33
CA ARG A 101 -11.33 0.64 -22.62
C ARG A 101 -12.63 0.59 -23.42
N ASP A 102 -12.82 1.53 -24.33
CA ASP A 102 -14.07 1.66 -25.08
C ASP A 102 -14.34 0.45 -25.98
N GLU A 103 -13.29 -0.11 -26.59
CA GLU A 103 -13.37 -1.28 -27.46
C GLU A 103 -13.78 -2.58 -26.73
N GLU A 104 -13.60 -2.65 -25.40
CA GLU A 104 -13.93 -3.82 -24.58
C GLU A 104 -15.35 -3.75 -23.98
N ARG A 105 -16.00 -2.58 -24.05
CA ARG A 105 -17.26 -2.32 -23.33
C ARG A 105 -18.40 -3.25 -23.71
N GLU A 106 -18.60 -3.51 -25.01
CA GLU A 106 -19.72 -4.35 -25.47
C GLU A 106 -19.54 -5.82 -25.06
N GLU A 107 -18.31 -6.30 -24.99
CA GLU A 107 -18.01 -7.65 -24.51
C GLU A 107 -18.20 -7.74 -22.99
N LEU A 108 -17.74 -6.75 -22.23
CA LEU A 108 -17.92 -6.71 -20.79
C LEU A 108 -19.40 -6.63 -20.37
N ILE A 109 -20.26 -5.94 -21.13
CA ILE A 109 -21.70 -5.91 -20.88
C ILE A 109 -22.31 -7.31 -21.06
N ARG A 110 -21.94 -8.01 -22.14
CA ARG A 110 -22.41 -9.39 -22.39
C ARG A 110 -21.95 -10.35 -21.30
N LEU A 111 -20.70 -10.23 -20.85
CA LEU A 111 -20.18 -11.04 -19.75
C LEU A 111 -20.93 -10.76 -18.45
N ARG A 112 -21.18 -9.48 -18.12
CA ARG A 112 -21.91 -9.08 -16.91
C ARG A 112 -23.31 -9.70 -16.83
N GLU A 113 -23.97 -9.94 -17.96
CA GLU A 113 -25.30 -10.57 -18.00
C GLU A 113 -25.23 -12.10 -17.82
N ALA A 114 -24.08 -12.71 -18.03
CA ALA A 114 -23.86 -14.15 -17.96
C ALA A 114 -23.21 -14.63 -16.65
N VAL A 115 -22.57 -13.74 -15.88
CA VAL A 115 -21.95 -14.12 -14.58
C VAL A 115 -23.04 -14.40 -13.54
N PRO A 116 -22.85 -15.45 -12.70
CA PRO A 116 -23.84 -15.84 -11.70
C PRO A 116 -23.90 -14.93 -10.45
N VAL A 117 -22.91 -14.06 -10.23
CA VAL A 117 -22.80 -13.13 -9.09
C VAL A 117 -22.35 -11.77 -9.57
#